data_AF-A0AAJ4JMY8-F1
#
_entry.id   AF-A0AAJ4JMY8-F1
#
_cell.length_a   1.000
_cell.length_b   1.000
_cell.length_c   1.000
_cell.angle_alpha   90.00
_cell.angle_beta   90.00
_cell.angle_gamma   90.00
#
_symmetry.space_group_name_H-M   'P 1'
#
loop_
_entity.id
_entity.type
_entity.pdbx_description
1 polymer ?
#
loop_
_entity_poly.entity_id
_entity_poly.type
_entity_poly.pdbx_seq_one_letter_code
_entity_poly.pdbx_strand_id
1 'polypeptide(L)' 'MSDYIVYSTHMKPSKIKGEFPDIFYEYIAVDSAIGFFYTLTNDRENAYIFDESQLEDARFIADCWRMKIKEV' A
#
# COMPACT_ATOMS: atom_id res chain seq x y z
N MET A 1 16.32 9.21 8.86
CA MET A 1 15.62 9.06 7.58
C MET A 1 14.45 8.17 7.88
N SER A 2 13.25 8.70 7.73
CA SER A 2 12.00 7.97 7.96
C SER A 2 11.56 7.35 6.63
N ASP A 3 11.10 6.11 6.69
CA ASP A 3 10.62 5.35 5.55
C ASP A 3 9.10 5.25 5.61
N TYR A 4 8.43 5.36 4.48
CA TYR A 4 6.97 5.40 4.40
C TYR A 4 6.45 4.36 3.43
N ILE A 5 5.31 3.76 3.78
CA ILE A 5 4.54 2.90 2.89
C ILE A 5 3.14 3.45 2.69
N VAL A 6 2.65 3.32 1.46
CA VAL A 6 1.26 3.61 1.11
C VAL A 6 0.48 2.30 1.09
N TYR A 7 -0.62 2.23 1.82
CA TYR A 7 -1.42 1.02 1.98
C TYR A 7 -2.93 1.31 2.06
N SER A 8 -3.73 0.37 1.58
CA SER A 8 -5.15 0.28 1.82
C SER A 8 -5.44 -0.93 2.70
N THR A 9 -6.56 -0.89 3.41
CA THR A 9 -7.03 -2.01 4.23
C THR A 9 -8.42 -2.36 3.80
N HIS A 10 -8.61 -3.62 3.45
CA HIS A 10 -9.89 -4.15 3.00
C HIS A 10 -10.31 -5.30 3.90
N MET A 11 -11.62 -5.44 4.07
CA MET A 11 -12.22 -6.52 4.82
C MET A 11 -12.99 -7.41 3.87
N LYS A 12 -12.69 -8.71 3.89
CA LYS A 12 -13.47 -9.73 3.21
C LYS A 12 -14.39 -10.39 4.22
N PRO A 13 -15.71 -10.39 4.02
CA PRO A 13 -16.62 -11.12 4.89
C PRO A 13 -16.24 -12.60 4.94
N SER A 14 -16.17 -13.18 6.14
CA SER A 14 -16.00 -14.63 6.25
C SER A 14 -17.21 -15.35 5.68
N LYS A 15 -16.96 -16.45 4.96
CA LYS A 15 -18.01 -17.34 4.45
C LYS A 15 -18.60 -18.21 5.55
N ILE A 16 -17.95 -18.30 6.71
CA ILE A 16 -18.35 -19.14 7.85
C ILE A 16 -19.02 -18.26 8.90
N LYS A 17 -20.26 -18.62 9.25
CA LYS A 17 -21.06 -17.89 10.22
C LYS A 17 -20.43 -18.02 11.61
N GLY A 18 -20.00 -16.89 12.19
CA GLY A 18 -19.37 -16.82 13.52
C GLY A 18 -17.86 -16.60 13.49
N GLU A 19 -17.24 -16.61 12.32
CA GLU A 19 -15.83 -16.25 12.17
C GLU A 19 -15.64 -14.76 11.89
N PHE A 20 -14.49 -14.23 12.30
CA PHE A 20 -14.10 -12.87 12.00
C PHE A 20 -13.79 -12.70 10.50
N PRO A 21 -14.05 -11.52 9.92
CA PRO A 21 -13.69 -11.22 8.54
C PRO A 21 -12.16 -11.22 8.36
N ASP A 22 -11.71 -11.65 7.19
CA ASP A 22 -10.30 -11.59 6.82
C ASP A 22 -9.93 -10.14 6.48
N ILE A 23 -8.87 -9.65 7.09
CA ILE A 23 -8.29 -8.34 6.79
C ILE A 23 -7.14 -8.57 5.81
N PHE A 24 -7.20 -7.90 4.66
CA PHE A 24 -6.11 -7.90 3.70
C PHE A 24 -5.63 -6.48 3.45
N TYR A 25 -4.32 -6.38 3.24
CA TYR A 25 -3.63 -5.13 2.96
C TYR A 25 -3.23 -5.11 1.50
N GLU A 26 -3.41 -3.96 0.88
CA GLU A 26 -2.96 -3.70 -0.46
C GLU A 26 -1.97 -2.53 -0.38
N TYR A 27 -0.84 -2.66 -1.05
CA TYR A 27 0.28 -1.72 -1.02
C TYR A 27 0.59 -1.22 -2.42
N ILE A 28 1.26 -0.07 -2.49
CA ILE A 28 1.89 0.36 -3.74
C ILE A 28 3.17 -0.45 -3.94
N ALA A 29 3.35 -0.98 -5.15
CA ALA A 29 4.61 -1.49 -5.66
C ALA A 29 5.04 -0.67 -6.87
N VAL A 30 6.31 -0.77 -7.26
CA VAL A 30 6.80 -0.20 -8.51
C VAL A 30 7.17 -1.33 -9.43
N ASP A 31 6.61 -1.31 -10.63
CA ASP A 31 6.96 -2.24 -11.70
C ASP A 31 7.53 -1.42 -12.86
N SER A 32 8.79 -1.62 -13.24
CA SER A 32 9.30 -1.53 -14.62
C SER A 32 10.81 -1.26 -14.72
N ALA A 33 11.37 -1.80 -15.81
CA ALA A 33 12.73 -1.62 -16.29
C ALA A 33 12.93 -0.33 -17.14
N ILE A 34 11.86 0.38 -17.55
CA ILE A 34 11.91 1.62 -18.36
C ILE A 34 10.76 2.56 -17.95
N GLY A 35 10.83 3.15 -16.76
CA GLY A 35 9.88 4.15 -16.24
C GLY A 35 9.32 3.80 -14.85
N PHE A 36 8.81 4.80 -14.11
CA PHE A 36 8.12 4.57 -12.83
C PHE A 36 6.63 4.29 -13.10
N PHE A 37 6.22 3.03 -13.03
CA PHE A 37 4.81 2.67 -12.98
C PHE A 37 4.47 2.12 -11.60
N TYR A 38 3.54 2.78 -10.93
CA TYR A 38 2.99 2.29 -9.67
C TYR A 38 1.94 1.23 -9.95
N THR A 39 2.09 0.08 -9.30
CA THR A 39 1.15 -1.03 -9.32
C THR A 39 0.68 -1.35 -7.90
N LEU A 40 -0.29 -2.25 -7.76
CA LEU A 40 -0.80 -2.71 -6.48
C LEU A 40 -0.27 -4.10 -6.17
N THR A 41 0.15 -4.33 -4.92
CA THR A 41 0.56 -5.65 -4.42
C THR A 41 -0.07 -5.93 -3.07
N ASN A 42 -0.42 -7.18 -2.80
CA ASN A 42 -0.82 -7.63 -1.47
C ASN A 42 0.37 -8.16 -0.66
N ASP A 43 1.54 -8.24 -1.27
CA ASP A 43 2.77 -8.67 -0.62
C ASP A 43 3.54 -7.46 -0.09
N ARG A 44 3.70 -7.42 1.23
CA ARG A 44 4.40 -6.34 1.91
C ARG A 44 5.89 -6.29 1.55
N GLU A 45 6.52 -7.41 1.23
CA GLU A 45 7.95 -7.44 0.88
C GLU A 45 8.22 -6.79 -0.49
N ASN A 46 7.21 -6.78 -1.35
CA ASN A 46 7.25 -6.14 -2.66
C ASN A 46 6.69 -4.71 -2.63
N ALA A 47 6.30 -4.19 -1.45
CA ALA A 47 5.81 -2.84 -1.32
C ALA A 47 6.94 -1.83 -1.57
N TYR A 48 6.64 -0.79 -2.34
CA TYR A 48 7.55 0.33 -2.56
C TYR A 48 7.68 1.13 -1.27
N ILE A 49 8.93 1.38 -0.89
CA ILE A 49 9.29 2.17 0.29
C ILE A 49 9.61 3.58 -0.22
N PHE A 50 8.81 4.54 0.19
CA PHE A 50 9.04 5.95 -0.07
C PHE A 50 9.97 6.50 1.00
N ASP A 51 11.09 7.09 0.60
CA ASP A 51 11.94 7.82 1.54
C ASP A 51 11.35 9.19 1.92
N GLU A 52 11.98 9.87 2.87
CA GLU A 52 11.57 11.21 3.33
C GLU A 52 11.53 12.26 2.22
N SER A 53 12.39 12.14 1.19
CA SER A 53 12.39 13.04 0.04
C SER A 53 11.21 12.79 -0.90
N GLN A 54 10.64 11.58 -0.86
CA GLN A 54 9.48 11.15 -1.65
C GLN A 54 8.16 11.24 -0.87
N LEU A 55 8.14 11.87 0.32
CA LEU A 55 6.94 11.96 1.14
C LEU A 55 5.77 12.68 0.44
N GLU A 56 6.05 13.72 -0.35
CA GLU A 56 5.01 14.41 -1.11
C GLU A 56 4.41 13.52 -2.20
N ASP A 57 5.22 12.71 -2.87
CA ASP A 57 4.74 11.74 -3.85
C ASP A 57 3.89 10.65 -3.19
N ALA A 58 4.33 10.15 -2.03
CA ALA A 58 3.56 9.19 -1.24
C ALA A 58 2.18 9.75 -0.84
N ARG A 59 2.13 11.04 -0.45
CA ARG A 59 0.87 11.73 -0.13
C ARG A 59 -0.02 11.90 -1.34
N PHE A 60 0.55 12.33 -2.46
CA PHE A 60 -0.19 12.48 -3.70
C PHE A 60 -0.83 11.17 -4.16
N ILE A 61 -0.06 10.06 -4.16
CA ILE A 61 -0.56 8.74 -4.55
C ILE A 61 -1.64 8.25 -3.57
N ALA A 62 -1.40 8.40 -2.27
CA ALA A 62 -2.35 8.03 -1.24
C ALA A 62 -3.69 8.77 -1.42
N ASP A 63 -3.65 10.07 -1.71
CA ASP A 63 -4.86 10.86 -1.96
C ASP A 63 -5.56 10.45 -3.25
N CYS A 64 -4.82 10.23 -4.34
CA CYS A 64 -5.38 9.79 -5.63
C CYS A 64 -6.11 8.45 -5.50
N TRP A 65 -5.55 7.49 -4.75
CA TRP A 65 -6.05 6.12 -4.66
C TRP A 65 -6.84 5.86 -3.38
N ARG A 66 -7.07 6.89 -2.56
CA ARG A 66 -7.74 6.81 -1.24
C ARG A 66 -7.09 5.80 -0.30
N MET A 67 -5.77 5.75 -0.31
CA MET A 67 -4.95 4.92 0.56
C MET A 67 -4.47 5.72 1.78
N LYS A 68 -3.78 5.05 2.70
CA LYS A 68 -3.19 5.62 3.89
C LYS A 68 -1.67 5.54 3.81
N ILE A 69 -1.00 6.41 4.54
CA ILE A 69 0.46 6.39 4.69
C ILE A 69 0.81 5.92 6.09
N LYS A 70 1.87 5.12 6.22
CA LYS A 70 2.43 4.70 7.50
C LYS A 70 3.96 4.78 7.45
N GLU A 71 4.54 5.32 8.51
CA GLU A 71 5.99 5.26 8.76
C GLU A 71 6.37 3.83 9.17
N VAL A 72 7.45 3.30 8.59
CA VAL A 72 7.93 1.92 8.73
C VAL A 72 9.08 1.82 9.72
#